data_AF-A0A7S1QUF1-F1
#
_entry.id   AF-A0A7S1QUF1-F1
#
_cell.length_a   1.000
_cell.length_b   1.000
_cell.length_c   1.000
_cell.angle_alpha   90.00
_cell.angle_beta   90.00
_cell.angle_gamma   90.00
#
_symmetry.space_group_name_H-M   'P 1'
#
loop_
_entity.id
_entity.type
_entity.pdbx_description
1 polymer ?
#
loop_
_entity_poly.entity_id
_entity_poly.type
_entity_poly.pdbx_seq_one_letter_code
_entity_poly.pdbx_strand_id
1 'polypeptide(L)'
;VVVLAATNRADILDQALVRPGRFDRQIQVDVPDVEGRTAILKVHAKDKTLAPGVDLSVIARQTPGMSGADLANLLNEGAIVAARQNKTEVDQDDISNALERIAIGLEKKDAVMSDKKKNLVAYHEAGHAVLGALMNDFDVVAKISIVPRGPAGGVTIFMPSEERLNTGLYSKEFLENRMCVALGGRLAEEIINGKDNVTTGASNDFQQCTQVAQAMVMQLGMSDVVGQRVIGQQQQGGGPFMGRDFMGGGSPPVSQALKQKVDTEVKRIVQEQYNRGMQLLTANRFLLDTLAKKLIEQEKVSGDELMKLINETAAQGKLESLAVAGYVGERSNLQAKKTACLHPDKPMMFACADCPRRGGKCSFAGSREGSDDLVAAAPVSRRR
;
A
#
# COMPACT_ATOMS: atom_id res chain seq x y z
N VAL A 1 -20.33 44.54 5.90
CA VAL A 1 -20.54 43.20 6.49
C VAL A 1 -19.83 42.20 5.61
N VAL A 2 -19.00 41.32 6.18
CA VAL A 2 -18.37 40.20 5.45
C VAL A 2 -19.04 38.93 5.95
N VAL A 3 -19.55 38.10 5.04
CA VAL A 3 -20.21 36.82 5.36
C VAL A 3 -19.30 35.68 4.95
N LEU A 4 -19.01 34.77 5.89
CA LEU A 4 -18.22 33.56 5.66
C LEU A 4 -19.11 32.35 5.91
N ALA A 5 -18.95 31.31 5.08
CA ALA A 5 -19.64 30.03 5.22
C ALA A 5 -18.68 28.89 4.84
N ALA A 6 -18.91 27.70 5.40
CA ALA A 6 -18.15 26.50 5.09
C ALA A 6 -19.12 25.36 4.74
N THR A 7 -18.78 24.55 3.74
CA THR A 7 -19.53 23.34 3.38
C THR A 7 -18.56 22.27 2.86
N ASN A 8 -18.86 21.01 3.17
CA ASN A 8 -18.15 19.86 2.58
C ASN A 8 -18.78 19.42 1.25
N ARG A 9 -19.91 20.02 0.87
CA ARG A 9 -20.69 19.68 -0.32
C ARG A 9 -21.09 20.93 -1.06
N ALA A 10 -20.16 21.48 -1.85
CA ALA A 10 -20.44 22.62 -2.72
C ALA A 10 -21.35 22.24 -3.90
N ASP A 11 -21.33 20.96 -4.30
CA ASP A 11 -22.12 20.37 -5.40
C ASP A 11 -23.64 20.49 -5.21
N ILE A 12 -24.11 20.47 -3.96
CA ILE A 12 -25.54 20.56 -3.63
C ILE A 12 -26.03 21.98 -3.35
N LEU A 13 -25.12 22.96 -3.31
CA LEU A 13 -25.52 24.33 -3.04
C LEU A 13 -26.38 24.87 -4.18
N ASP A 14 -27.40 25.64 -3.81
CA ASP A 14 -28.19 26.38 -4.79
C ASP A 14 -27.27 27.33 -5.56
N GLN A 15 -27.30 27.22 -6.90
CA GLN A 15 -26.54 28.08 -7.81
C GLN A 15 -26.84 29.57 -7.58
N ALA A 16 -28.01 29.91 -7.04
CA ALA A 16 -28.32 31.27 -6.66
C ALA A 16 -27.38 31.81 -5.57
N LEU A 17 -26.90 30.98 -4.63
CA LEU A 17 -26.04 31.42 -3.52
C LEU A 17 -24.61 31.77 -3.96
N VAL A 18 -24.11 31.11 -5.00
CA VAL A 18 -22.73 31.27 -5.51
C VAL A 18 -22.61 32.31 -6.63
N ARG A 19 -23.69 33.02 -6.96
CA ARG A 19 -23.66 34.09 -7.96
C ARG A 19 -22.86 35.30 -7.47
N PRO A 20 -22.24 36.07 -8.40
CA PRO A 20 -21.57 37.33 -8.10
C PRO A 20 -22.39 38.26 -7.20
N GLY A 21 -21.76 38.82 -6.16
CA GLY A 21 -22.43 39.67 -5.16
C GLY A 21 -23.05 38.91 -3.97
N ARG A 22 -22.86 37.58 -3.88
CA ARG A 22 -23.26 36.73 -2.74
C ARG A 22 -22.03 35.96 -2.22
N PHE A 23 -22.01 34.63 -2.32
CA PHE A 23 -20.81 33.83 -2.08
C PHE A 23 -20.02 33.67 -3.39
N ASP A 24 -19.48 34.79 -3.85
CA ASP A 24 -18.79 34.89 -5.14
C ASP A 24 -17.32 34.43 -5.09
N ARG A 25 -16.72 34.39 -3.89
CA ARG A 25 -15.39 33.83 -3.64
C ARG A 25 -15.48 32.49 -2.95
N GLN A 26 -14.84 31.50 -3.56
CA GLN A 26 -14.68 30.16 -3.00
C GLN A 26 -13.19 29.94 -2.74
N ILE A 27 -12.87 29.56 -1.51
CA ILE A 27 -11.53 29.16 -1.11
C ILE A 27 -11.65 27.70 -0.70
N GLN A 28 -11.03 26.82 -1.47
CA GLN A 28 -10.95 25.41 -1.14
C GLN A 28 -9.88 25.22 -0.07
N VAL A 29 -10.25 24.53 1.01
CA VAL A 29 -9.32 24.15 2.08
C VAL A 29 -9.13 22.65 1.98
N ASP A 30 -8.00 22.25 1.40
CA ASP A 30 -7.67 20.84 1.21
C ASP A 30 -7.12 20.21 2.50
N VAL A 31 -7.05 18.88 2.50
CA VAL A 31 -6.43 18.11 3.58
C VAL A 31 -4.94 18.49 3.66
N PRO A 32 -4.39 18.69 4.88
CA PRO A 32 -3.01 19.14 5.05
C PRO A 32 -1.97 18.13 4.52
N ASP A 33 -0.89 18.68 3.95
CA ASP A 33 0.34 17.97 3.65
C ASP A 33 1.14 17.64 4.93
N VAL A 34 2.33 17.05 4.81
CA VAL A 34 3.06 16.55 5.99
C VAL A 34 3.61 17.67 6.86
N GLU A 35 4.04 18.77 6.25
CA GLU A 35 4.45 19.96 6.99
C GLU A 35 3.25 20.59 7.72
N GLY A 36 2.10 20.69 7.05
CA GLY A 36 0.84 21.15 7.61
C GLY A 36 0.37 20.25 8.76
N ARG A 37 0.39 18.93 8.59
CA ARG A 37 0.06 17.96 9.66
C ARG A 37 1.01 18.08 10.84
N THR A 38 2.31 18.25 10.59
CA THR A 38 3.31 18.49 11.65
C THR A 38 3.01 19.78 12.40
N ALA A 39 2.65 20.86 11.70
CA ALA A 39 2.30 22.14 12.31
C ALA A 39 1.01 22.04 13.14
N ILE A 40 -0.02 21.35 12.63
CA ILE A 40 -1.28 21.10 13.34
C ILE A 40 -1.04 20.27 14.61
N LEU A 41 -0.26 19.19 14.50
CA LEU A 41 0.14 18.37 15.65
C LEU A 41 0.87 19.21 16.70
N LYS A 42 1.80 20.10 16.28
CA LYS A 42 2.50 21.01 17.19
C LYS A 42 1.56 21.96 17.92
N VAL A 43 0.48 22.42 17.28
CA VAL A 43 -0.53 23.27 17.94
C VAL A 43 -1.30 22.47 18.98
N HIS A 44 -1.80 21.28 18.63
CA HIS A 44 -2.58 20.44 19.54
C HIS A 44 -1.74 19.74 20.62
N ALA A 45 -0.42 19.68 20.44
CA ALA A 45 0.52 19.17 21.43
C ALA A 45 0.76 20.14 22.60
N LYS A 46 0.54 21.46 22.42
CA LYS A 46 0.83 22.46 23.46
C LYS A 46 0.08 22.24 24.77
N ASP A 47 -1.15 21.73 24.66
CA ASP A 47 -2.03 21.48 25.81
C ASP A 47 -1.84 20.07 26.39
N LYS A 48 -0.76 19.36 26.02
CA LYS A 48 -0.50 17.97 26.41
C LYS A 48 0.92 17.78 26.93
N THR A 49 1.05 16.93 27.95
CA THR A 49 2.35 16.47 28.46
C THR A 49 2.89 15.35 27.56
N LEU A 50 3.66 15.72 26.54
CA LEU A 50 4.37 14.76 25.68
C LEU A 50 5.75 14.46 26.26
N ALA A 51 6.16 13.19 26.19
CA ALA A 51 7.50 12.79 26.58
C ALA A 51 8.56 13.38 25.61
N PRO A 52 9.81 13.59 26.05
CA PRO A 52 10.87 14.19 25.22
C PRO A 52 11.21 13.40 23.94
N GLY A 53 10.89 12.10 23.91
CA GLY A 53 11.16 11.21 22.77
C GLY A 53 10.11 11.24 21.66
N VAL A 54 9.05 12.06 21.78
CA VAL A 54 7.97 12.11 20.79
C VAL A 54 8.39 12.91 19.56
N ASP A 55 8.40 12.26 18.40
CA ASP A 55 8.65 12.89 17.11
C ASP A 55 7.34 13.04 16.31
N LEU A 56 6.78 14.26 16.33
CA LEU A 56 5.57 14.61 15.61
C LEU A 56 5.72 14.52 14.09
N SER A 57 6.95 14.61 13.55
CA SER A 57 7.20 14.46 12.12
C SER A 57 7.02 13.02 11.64
N VAL A 58 7.34 12.04 12.50
CA VAL A 58 7.10 10.62 12.24
C VAL A 58 5.59 10.34 12.25
N ILE A 59 4.87 10.90 13.22
CA ILE A 59 3.41 10.76 13.32
C ILE A 59 2.72 11.40 12.11
N ALA A 60 3.18 12.59 11.68
CA ALA A 60 2.64 13.26 10.50
C ALA A 60 2.78 12.40 9.22
N ARG A 61 3.91 11.70 9.06
CA ARG A 61 4.13 10.76 7.94
C ARG A 61 3.24 9.52 8.03
N GLN A 62 2.94 9.05 9.24
CA GLN A 62 2.05 7.90 9.48
C GLN A 62 0.55 8.23 9.39
N THR A 63 0.19 9.50 9.22
CA THR A 63 -1.21 9.98 9.23
C THR A 63 -1.66 10.59 7.91
N PRO A 64 -1.39 9.94 6.75
CA PRO A 64 -1.80 10.48 5.47
C PRO A 64 -3.33 10.60 5.36
N GLY A 65 -3.78 11.72 4.78
CA GLY A 65 -5.22 11.97 4.56
C GLY A 65 -5.99 12.41 5.80
N MET A 66 -5.36 12.47 6.99
CA MET A 66 -6.03 12.93 8.20
C MET A 66 -6.21 14.45 8.21
N SER A 67 -7.42 14.89 8.53
CA SER A 67 -7.74 16.31 8.70
C SER A 67 -7.18 16.86 10.02
N GLY A 68 -7.21 18.18 10.20
CA GLY A 68 -6.76 18.77 11.47
C GLY A 68 -7.57 18.30 12.68
N ALA A 69 -8.87 18.05 12.50
CA ALA A 69 -9.72 17.47 13.54
C ALA A 69 -9.33 16.03 13.88
N ASP A 70 -8.99 15.22 12.86
CA ASP A 70 -8.55 13.84 13.06
C ASP A 70 -7.22 13.77 13.81
N LEU A 71 -6.27 14.68 13.51
CA LEU A 71 -5.00 14.78 14.21
C LEU A 71 -5.16 15.23 15.66
N ALA A 72 -6.07 16.17 15.93
CA ALA A 72 -6.41 16.58 17.28
C ALA A 72 -6.99 15.39 18.06
N ASN A 73 -7.90 14.64 17.44
CA ASN A 73 -8.48 13.44 18.03
C ASN A 73 -7.44 12.35 18.29
N LEU A 74 -6.48 12.16 17.38
CA LEU A 74 -5.37 11.22 17.54
C LEU A 74 -4.55 11.50 18.80
N LEU A 75 -4.15 12.77 19.01
CA LEU A 75 -3.41 13.15 20.22
C LEU A 75 -4.25 13.00 21.50
N ASN A 76 -5.56 13.24 21.42
CA ASN A 76 -6.46 12.99 22.55
C ASN A 76 -6.55 11.50 22.88
N GLU A 77 -6.72 10.63 21.88
CA GLU A 77 -6.74 9.19 22.09
C GLU A 77 -5.40 8.67 22.60
N GLY A 78 -4.27 9.22 22.14
CA GLY A 78 -2.94 8.93 22.68
C GLY A 78 -2.84 9.25 24.18
N ALA A 79 -3.36 10.41 24.59
CA ALA A 79 -3.44 10.78 26.00
C ALA A 79 -4.34 9.86 26.83
N ILE A 80 -5.47 9.41 26.27
CA ILE A 80 -6.36 8.43 26.91
C ILE A 80 -5.64 7.07 27.08
N VAL A 81 -4.88 6.64 26.08
CA VAL A 81 -4.09 5.40 26.12
C VAL A 81 -3.00 5.48 27.21
N ALA A 82 -2.28 6.60 27.30
CA ALA A 82 -1.29 6.85 28.34
C ALA A 82 -1.93 6.88 29.75
N ALA A 83 -3.05 7.60 29.90
CA ALA A 83 -3.78 7.69 31.16
C ALA A 83 -4.30 6.32 31.64
N ARG A 84 -4.78 5.46 30.73
CA ARG A 84 -5.18 4.08 31.05
C ARG A 84 -4.04 3.21 31.56
N GLN A 85 -2.81 3.52 31.16
CA GLN A 85 -1.60 2.85 31.63
C GLN A 85 -1.02 3.51 32.90
N ASN A 86 -1.73 4.48 33.49
CA ASN A 86 -1.27 5.30 34.63
C ASN A 86 0.06 6.03 34.36
N LYS A 87 0.33 6.39 33.09
CA LYS A 87 1.48 7.24 32.74
C LYS A 87 1.15 8.71 32.97
N THR A 88 2.17 9.50 33.33
CA THR A 88 2.07 10.96 33.50
C THR A 88 2.34 11.75 32.22
N GLU A 89 3.04 11.13 31.27
CA GLU A 89 3.42 11.70 29.97
C GLU A 89 2.98 10.75 28.86
N VAL A 90 2.72 11.31 27.67
CA VAL A 90 2.34 10.56 26.47
C VAL A 90 3.59 10.23 25.66
N ASP A 91 3.85 8.95 25.43
CA ASP A 91 4.97 8.47 24.63
C ASP A 91 4.58 8.29 23.14
N GLN A 92 5.60 8.11 22.29
CA GLN A 92 5.44 7.82 20.87
C GLN A 92 4.58 6.56 20.64
N ASP A 93 4.76 5.54 21.49
CA ASP A 93 4.02 4.28 21.41
C ASP A 93 2.54 4.47 21.72
N ASP A 94 2.18 5.37 22.63
CA ASP A 94 0.78 5.62 22.98
C ASP A 94 0.04 6.28 21.82
N ILE A 95 0.70 7.20 21.11
CA ILE A 95 0.15 7.83 19.90
C ILE A 95 0.05 6.81 18.76
N SER A 96 1.06 5.96 18.58
CA SER A 96 1.05 4.89 17.57
C SER A 96 -0.07 3.88 17.84
N ASN A 97 -0.28 3.49 19.10
CA ASN A 97 -1.38 2.62 19.51
C ASN A 97 -2.76 3.27 19.31
N ALA A 98 -2.86 4.58 19.54
CA ALA A 98 -4.07 5.35 19.27
C ALA A 98 -4.38 5.41 17.77
N LEU A 99 -3.36 5.60 16.93
CA LEU A 99 -3.51 5.57 15.47
C LEU A 99 -4.05 4.22 14.99
N GLU A 100 -3.48 3.12 15.46
CA GLU A 100 -3.97 1.77 15.16
C GLU A 100 -5.41 1.55 15.62
N ARG A 101 -5.75 2.09 16.80
CA ARG A 101 -7.11 2.00 17.33
C ARG A 101 -8.11 2.78 16.49
N ILE A 102 -7.74 3.95 15.97
CA ILE A 102 -8.59 4.75 15.08
C ILE A 102 -8.74 4.07 13.72
N ALA A 103 -7.66 3.51 13.18
CA ALA A 103 -7.66 2.90 11.85
C ALA A 103 -8.37 1.54 11.80
N ILE A 104 -8.11 0.66 12.78
CA ILE A 104 -8.49 -0.78 12.72
C ILE A 104 -9.45 -1.15 13.86
N GLY A 105 -9.44 -0.40 14.96
CA GLY A 105 -10.27 -0.64 16.13
C GLY A 105 -9.52 -1.20 17.33
N LEU A 106 -10.29 -1.54 18.37
CA LEU A 106 -9.78 -1.98 19.67
C LEU A 106 -9.12 -3.36 19.58
N GLU A 107 -7.98 -3.50 20.27
CA GLU A 107 -7.28 -4.76 20.50
C GLU A 107 -8.08 -5.67 21.43
N LYS A 108 -8.24 -6.93 21.05
CA LYS A 108 -8.93 -7.95 21.86
C LYS A 108 -7.91 -8.72 22.70
N LYS A 109 -7.55 -8.16 23.87
CA LYS A 109 -6.54 -8.75 24.77
C LYS A 109 -6.92 -10.14 25.32
N ASP A 110 -8.22 -10.43 25.44
CA ASP A 110 -8.72 -11.70 26.01
C ASP A 110 -9.07 -12.75 24.94
N ALA A 111 -8.76 -12.50 23.67
CA ALA A 111 -9.01 -13.46 22.61
C ALA A 111 -7.98 -14.60 22.68
N VAL A 112 -8.28 -15.66 23.43
CA VAL A 112 -7.49 -16.89 23.44
C VAL A 112 -7.51 -17.48 22.02
N MET A 113 -6.39 -17.35 21.31
CA MET A 113 -6.20 -17.96 19.99
C MET A 113 -5.53 -19.32 20.15
N SER A 114 -6.09 -20.35 19.51
CA SER A 114 -5.42 -21.64 19.43
C SER A 114 -4.14 -21.51 18.60
N ASP A 115 -3.12 -22.33 18.90
CA ASP A 115 -1.84 -22.31 18.18
C ASP A 115 -2.01 -22.51 16.67
N LYS A 116 -2.96 -23.38 16.29
CA LYS A 116 -3.33 -23.59 14.87
C LYS A 116 -3.84 -22.30 14.23
N LYS A 117 -4.69 -21.54 14.93
CA LYS A 117 -5.23 -20.27 14.42
C LYS A 117 -4.15 -19.19 14.40
N LYS A 118 -3.28 -19.12 15.41
CA LYS A 118 -2.15 -18.20 15.47
C LYS A 118 -1.19 -18.43 14.30
N ASN A 119 -0.86 -19.70 14.03
CA ASN A 119 -0.03 -20.10 12.90
C ASN A 119 -0.67 -19.69 11.56
N LEU A 120 -1.96 -19.95 11.39
CA LEU A 120 -2.69 -19.60 10.17
C LEU A 120 -2.67 -18.09 9.90
N VAL A 121 -2.99 -17.27 10.91
CA VAL A 121 -2.96 -15.81 10.80
C VAL A 121 -1.53 -15.31 10.55
N ALA A 122 -0.52 -15.90 11.19
CA ALA A 122 0.88 -15.52 10.96
C ALA A 122 1.31 -15.72 9.50
N TYR A 123 0.96 -16.86 8.90
CA TYR A 123 1.23 -17.08 7.48
C TYR A 123 0.41 -16.18 6.56
N HIS A 124 -0.85 -15.91 6.91
CA HIS A 124 -1.70 -15.00 6.16
C HIS A 124 -1.10 -13.58 6.09
N GLU A 125 -0.76 -13.00 7.24
CA GLU A 125 -0.14 -11.67 7.32
C GLU A 125 1.27 -11.65 6.70
N ALA A 126 2.06 -12.71 6.91
CA ALA A 126 3.36 -12.84 6.26
C ALA A 126 3.24 -12.87 4.73
N GLY A 127 2.17 -13.47 4.17
CA GLY A 127 1.89 -13.48 2.74
C GLY A 127 1.70 -12.08 2.17
N HIS A 128 0.89 -11.24 2.82
CA HIS A 128 0.73 -9.83 2.44
C HIS A 128 2.05 -9.07 2.54
N ALA A 129 2.77 -9.21 3.65
CA ALA A 129 4.00 -8.47 3.91
C ALA A 129 5.12 -8.82 2.92
N VAL A 130 5.32 -10.12 2.65
CA VAL A 130 6.35 -10.57 1.70
C VAL A 130 6.04 -10.11 0.29
N LEU A 131 4.79 -10.26 -0.18
CA LEU A 131 4.41 -9.78 -1.50
C LEU A 131 4.56 -8.26 -1.62
N GLY A 132 4.12 -7.50 -0.63
CA GLY A 132 4.25 -6.04 -0.65
C GLY A 132 5.70 -5.56 -0.62
N ALA A 133 6.58 -6.27 0.10
CA ALA A 133 8.01 -5.93 0.14
C ALA A 133 8.79 -6.34 -1.12
N LEU A 134 8.32 -7.35 -1.86
CA LEU A 134 8.97 -7.84 -3.08
C LEU A 134 8.48 -7.14 -4.35
N MET A 135 7.35 -6.44 -4.31
CA MET A 135 6.81 -5.74 -5.47
C MET A 135 7.44 -4.37 -5.67
N ASN A 136 7.77 -4.06 -6.93
CA ASN A 136 8.15 -2.71 -7.35
C ASN A 136 6.93 -1.79 -7.30
N ASP A 137 7.15 -0.46 -7.21
CA ASP A 137 6.08 0.54 -7.27
C ASP A 137 4.87 0.20 -6.36
N PHE A 138 5.12 -0.19 -5.11
CA PHE A 138 4.06 -0.47 -4.12
C PHE A 138 4.36 0.20 -2.77
N ASP A 139 3.33 0.28 -1.92
CA ASP A 139 3.42 0.92 -0.61
C ASP A 139 4.30 0.09 0.35
N VAL A 140 5.11 0.77 1.16
CA VAL A 140 6.07 0.09 2.05
C VAL A 140 5.36 -0.51 3.27
N VAL A 141 5.79 -1.69 3.71
CA VAL A 141 5.26 -2.29 4.94
C VAL A 141 5.72 -1.48 6.15
N ALA A 142 4.78 -0.92 6.91
CA ALA A 142 5.08 -0.18 8.14
C ALA A 142 5.13 -1.12 9.35
N LYS A 143 4.15 -2.02 9.45
CA LYS A 143 4.00 -2.92 10.60
C LYS A 143 3.15 -4.13 10.25
N ILE A 144 3.48 -5.26 10.86
CA ILE A 144 2.77 -6.52 10.75
C ILE A 144 2.38 -6.96 12.15
N SER A 145 1.12 -7.35 12.35
CA SER A 145 0.62 -7.78 13.65
C SER A 145 -0.38 -8.91 13.50
N ILE A 146 -0.20 -9.99 14.26
CA ILE A 146 -1.16 -11.09 14.35
C ILE A 146 -2.13 -10.95 15.52
N VAL A 147 -2.04 -9.83 16.24
CA VAL A 147 -2.93 -9.55 17.37
C VAL A 147 -4.31 -9.13 16.84
N PRO A 148 -5.40 -9.79 17.26
CA PRO A 148 -6.73 -9.52 16.76
C PRO A 148 -7.21 -8.11 17.17
N ARG A 149 -7.66 -7.34 16.18
CA ARG A 149 -8.21 -5.99 16.36
C ARG A 149 -9.55 -5.86 15.64
N GLY A 150 -10.58 -5.42 16.35
CA GLY A 150 -11.92 -5.27 15.78
C GLY A 150 -12.43 -6.57 15.11
N PRO A 151 -12.85 -6.53 13.83
CA PRO A 151 -13.24 -7.72 13.07
C PRO A 151 -12.05 -8.50 12.49
N ALA A 152 -10.85 -7.94 12.46
CA ALA A 152 -9.67 -8.54 11.84
C ALA A 152 -8.92 -9.49 12.80
N GLY A 153 -8.46 -10.62 12.27
CA GLY A 153 -7.67 -11.61 13.01
C GLY A 153 -6.18 -11.26 13.11
N GLY A 154 -5.68 -10.50 12.14
CA GLY A 154 -4.35 -9.92 12.03
C GLY A 154 -4.42 -8.72 11.07
N VAL A 155 -3.33 -7.98 10.94
CA VAL A 155 -3.25 -6.84 10.02
C VAL A 155 -1.82 -6.58 9.58
N THR A 156 -1.68 -6.33 8.27
CA THR A 156 -0.47 -5.79 7.65
C THR A 156 -0.74 -4.35 7.22
N ILE A 157 -0.01 -3.41 7.81
CA ILE A 157 -0.18 -1.97 7.58
C ILE A 157 0.86 -1.52 6.55
N PHE A 158 0.37 -0.95 5.45
CA PHE A 158 1.18 -0.35 4.40
C PHE A 158 1.16 1.18 4.55
N MET A 159 2.30 1.81 4.30
CA MET A 159 2.45 3.27 4.29
C MET A 159 2.49 3.77 2.84
N PRO A 160 1.43 4.47 2.39
CA PRO A 160 1.41 5.03 1.04
C PRO A 160 2.41 6.18 0.87
N SER A 161 2.90 6.35 -0.36
CA SER A 161 3.77 7.47 -0.70
C SER A 161 2.97 8.79 -0.76
N GLU A 162 3.57 9.87 -0.27
CA GLU A 162 2.93 11.19 -0.23
C GLU A 162 2.60 11.72 -1.63
N GLU A 163 3.49 11.51 -2.60
CA GLU A 163 3.27 11.90 -3.98
C GLU A 163 2.00 11.26 -4.55
N ARG A 164 1.78 9.98 -4.26
CA ARG A 164 0.60 9.23 -4.72
C ARG A 164 -0.67 9.72 -4.05
N LEU A 165 -0.62 10.06 -2.77
CA LEU A 165 -1.76 10.64 -2.04
C LEU A 165 -2.13 12.03 -2.55
N ASN A 166 -1.12 12.87 -2.81
CA ASN A 166 -1.31 14.25 -3.24
C ASN A 166 -1.81 14.32 -4.68
N THR A 167 -1.27 13.49 -5.57
CA THR A 167 -1.68 13.47 -6.97
C THR A 167 -2.98 12.70 -7.18
N GLY A 168 -3.27 11.70 -6.34
CA GLY A 168 -4.37 10.76 -6.55
C GLY A 168 -4.20 9.91 -7.82
N LEU A 169 -3.00 9.89 -8.40
CA LEU A 169 -2.71 9.18 -9.64
C LEU A 169 -2.11 7.81 -9.33
N TYR A 170 -2.69 6.77 -9.92
CA TYR A 170 -2.27 5.39 -9.74
C TYR A 170 -1.90 4.76 -11.09
N SER A 171 -0.71 4.17 -11.15
CA SER A 171 -0.26 3.42 -12.33
C SER A 171 -1.04 2.10 -12.45
N LYS A 172 -1.12 1.56 -13.67
CA LYS A 172 -1.66 0.21 -13.89
C LYS A 172 -0.89 -0.83 -13.07
N GLU A 173 0.43 -0.69 -13.02
CA GLU A 173 1.32 -1.58 -12.26
C GLU A 173 1.03 -1.54 -10.76
N PHE A 174 0.83 -0.35 -10.16
CA PHE A 174 0.46 -0.23 -8.76
C PHE A 174 -0.86 -0.94 -8.45
N LEU A 175 -1.86 -0.82 -9.33
CA LEU A 175 -3.17 -1.48 -9.13
C LEU A 175 -3.06 -2.99 -9.25
N GLU A 176 -2.28 -3.50 -10.21
CA GLU A 176 -1.99 -4.93 -10.34
C GLU A 176 -1.23 -5.46 -9.13
N ASN A 177 -0.24 -4.71 -8.63
CA ASN A 177 0.50 -5.06 -7.42
C ASN A 177 -0.40 -5.05 -6.20
N ARG A 178 -1.29 -4.06 -6.06
CA ARG A 178 -2.30 -4.00 -4.99
C ARG A 178 -3.20 -5.23 -5.00
N MET A 179 -3.64 -5.68 -6.18
CA MET A 179 -4.42 -6.91 -6.32
C MET A 179 -3.62 -8.15 -5.90
N CYS A 180 -2.36 -8.23 -6.32
CA CYS A 180 -1.50 -9.37 -5.99
C CYS A 180 -1.21 -9.44 -4.48
N VAL A 181 -0.92 -8.30 -3.83
CA VAL A 181 -0.74 -8.22 -2.37
C VAL A 181 -2.02 -8.59 -1.65
N ALA A 182 -3.20 -8.13 -2.08
CA ALA A 182 -4.47 -8.54 -1.50
C ALA A 182 -4.68 -10.07 -1.55
N LEU A 183 -4.24 -10.74 -2.61
CA LEU A 183 -4.33 -12.19 -2.70
C LEU A 183 -3.29 -12.93 -1.83
N GLY A 184 -2.31 -12.21 -1.27
CA GLY A 184 -1.17 -12.77 -0.52
C GLY A 184 -1.56 -13.66 0.64
N GLY A 185 -2.55 -13.25 1.45
CA GLY A 185 -3.02 -14.04 2.59
C GLY A 185 -3.57 -15.40 2.18
N ARG A 186 -4.45 -15.44 1.15
CA ARG A 186 -4.96 -16.69 0.59
C ARG A 186 -3.82 -17.56 0.03
N LEU A 187 -2.92 -16.98 -0.74
CA LEU A 187 -1.83 -17.71 -1.38
C LEU A 187 -0.90 -18.36 -0.35
N ALA A 188 -0.57 -17.64 0.72
CA ALA A 188 0.21 -18.18 1.82
C ALA A 188 -0.52 -19.34 2.51
N GLU A 189 -1.83 -19.21 2.80
CA GLU A 189 -2.61 -20.31 3.36
C GLU A 189 -2.58 -21.57 2.49
N GLU A 190 -2.73 -21.40 1.18
CA GLU A 190 -2.73 -22.51 0.22
C GLU A 190 -1.37 -23.21 0.13
N ILE A 191 -0.28 -22.45 0.20
CA ILE A 191 1.10 -22.96 0.18
C ILE A 191 1.41 -23.82 1.44
N ILE A 192 0.81 -23.49 2.58
CA ILE A 192 1.06 -24.19 3.85
C ILE A 192 0.08 -25.35 4.06
N ASN A 193 -1.21 -25.10 3.87
CA ASN A 193 -2.27 -26.05 4.25
C ASN A 193 -2.77 -26.88 3.05
N GLY A 194 -2.39 -26.52 1.83
CA GLY A 194 -2.92 -27.10 0.60
C GLY A 194 -4.26 -26.48 0.18
N LYS A 195 -4.68 -26.79 -1.05
CA LYS A 195 -5.87 -26.20 -1.69
C LYS A 195 -7.19 -26.48 -0.97
N ASP A 196 -7.30 -27.65 -0.35
CA ASP A 196 -8.55 -28.09 0.28
C ASP A 196 -8.74 -27.50 1.70
N ASN A 197 -7.69 -26.94 2.29
CA ASN A 197 -7.68 -26.44 3.67
C ASN A 197 -7.57 -24.91 3.75
N VAL A 198 -7.99 -24.21 2.71
CA VAL A 198 -8.04 -22.75 2.66
C VAL A 198 -9.21 -22.21 3.50
N THR A 199 -9.05 -21.07 4.16
CA THR A 199 -10.05 -20.56 5.12
C THR A 199 -11.00 -19.51 4.53
N THR A 200 -12.05 -19.12 5.28
CA THR A 200 -12.91 -17.99 4.92
C THR A 200 -12.31 -16.61 5.24
N GLY A 201 -11.11 -16.56 5.85
CA GLY A 201 -10.46 -15.33 6.31
C GLY A 201 -10.16 -14.32 5.20
N ALA A 202 -9.79 -14.81 4.01
CA ALA A 202 -9.42 -13.98 2.85
C ALA A 202 -10.61 -13.32 2.11
N SER A 203 -11.83 -13.38 2.65
CA SER A 203 -13.05 -12.91 1.96
C SER A 203 -13.02 -11.41 1.66
N ASN A 204 -12.56 -10.58 2.62
CA ASN A 204 -12.40 -9.14 2.43
C ASN A 204 -11.35 -8.83 1.35
N ASP A 205 -10.28 -9.61 1.28
CA ASP A 205 -9.22 -9.38 0.30
C ASP A 205 -9.68 -9.69 -1.11
N PHE A 206 -10.51 -10.73 -1.30
CA PHE A 206 -11.15 -10.99 -2.59
C PHE A 206 -12.11 -9.88 -3.01
N GLN A 207 -12.85 -9.30 -2.07
CA GLN A 207 -13.73 -8.17 -2.36
C GLN A 207 -12.91 -6.97 -2.84
N GLN A 208 -11.82 -6.62 -2.14
CA GLN A 208 -10.94 -5.53 -2.54
C GLN A 208 -10.28 -5.79 -3.90
N CYS A 209 -9.73 -6.99 -4.10
CA CYS A 209 -9.10 -7.40 -5.35
C CYS A 209 -10.09 -7.31 -6.53
N THR A 210 -11.32 -7.78 -6.34
CA THR A 210 -12.36 -7.73 -7.38
C THR A 210 -12.80 -6.30 -7.68
N GLN A 211 -12.94 -5.45 -6.66
CA GLN A 211 -13.30 -4.03 -6.84
C GLN A 211 -12.23 -3.28 -7.64
N VAL A 212 -10.94 -3.51 -7.35
CA VAL A 212 -9.83 -2.92 -8.11
C VAL A 212 -9.85 -3.40 -9.55
N ALA A 213 -10.00 -4.70 -9.78
CA ALA A 213 -10.09 -5.26 -11.13
C ALA A 213 -11.27 -4.67 -11.93
N GLN A 214 -12.43 -4.53 -11.31
CA GLN A 214 -13.60 -3.91 -11.93
C GLN A 214 -13.35 -2.43 -12.25
N ALA A 215 -12.74 -1.67 -11.34
CA ALA A 215 -12.40 -0.27 -11.57
C ALA A 215 -11.40 -0.12 -12.74
N MET A 216 -10.37 -0.98 -12.80
CA MET A 216 -9.40 -1.03 -13.90
C MET A 216 -10.09 -1.23 -15.25
N VAL A 217 -11.05 -2.14 -15.34
CA VAL A 217 -11.74 -2.47 -16.59
C VAL A 217 -12.84 -1.47 -16.95
N MET A 218 -13.65 -1.04 -15.98
CA MET A 218 -14.88 -0.28 -16.22
C MET A 218 -14.69 1.23 -16.13
N GLN A 219 -13.74 1.73 -15.34
CA GLN A 219 -13.62 3.16 -15.04
C GLN A 219 -12.30 3.74 -15.55
N LEU A 220 -11.21 2.99 -15.44
CA LEU A 220 -9.86 3.46 -15.76
C LEU A 220 -9.39 3.09 -17.16
N GLY A 221 -10.16 2.28 -17.91
CA GLY A 221 -9.83 1.93 -19.29
C GLY A 221 -8.53 1.13 -19.44
N MET A 222 -8.13 0.35 -18.43
CA MET A 222 -6.85 -0.37 -18.36
C MET A 222 -6.89 -1.79 -18.98
N SER A 223 -7.94 -2.09 -19.75
CA SER A 223 -8.07 -3.34 -20.51
C SER A 223 -8.06 -3.07 -22.02
N ASP A 224 -7.22 -3.81 -22.74
CA ASP A 224 -7.14 -3.75 -24.20
C ASP A 224 -8.38 -4.33 -24.89
N VAL A 225 -9.07 -5.27 -24.24
CA VAL A 225 -10.27 -5.94 -24.77
C VAL A 225 -11.49 -5.01 -24.72
N VAL A 226 -11.62 -4.27 -23.62
CA VAL A 226 -12.75 -3.37 -23.37
C VAL A 226 -12.52 -1.97 -23.94
N GLY A 227 -11.26 -1.55 -23.98
CA GLY A 227 -10.79 -0.26 -24.48
C GLY A 227 -10.83 0.86 -23.45
N GLN A 228 -10.33 2.02 -23.84
CA GLN A 228 -10.24 3.22 -23.00
C GLN A 228 -11.58 3.96 -22.93
N ARG A 229 -12.56 3.35 -22.26
CA ARG A 229 -13.90 3.94 -22.09
C ARG A 229 -14.48 3.63 -20.72
N VAL A 230 -15.34 4.53 -20.25
CA VAL A 230 -16.11 4.32 -19.02
C VAL A 230 -17.36 3.48 -19.31
N ILE A 231 -17.61 2.47 -18.48
CA ILE A 231 -18.77 1.59 -18.55
C ILE A 231 -19.58 1.73 -17.27
N GLY A 232 -20.87 2.00 -17.40
CA GLY A 232 -21.81 1.89 -16.29
C GLY A 232 -21.85 3.06 -15.30
N GLN A 233 -21.28 4.23 -15.63
CA GLN A 233 -21.53 5.41 -14.80
C GLN A 233 -23.01 5.82 -14.90
N GLN A 234 -23.76 5.70 -13.81
CA GLN A 234 -24.87 6.62 -13.57
C GLN A 234 -24.26 8.00 -13.32
N GLN A 235 -24.71 9.03 -14.04
CA GLN A 235 -24.36 10.41 -13.70
C GLN A 235 -24.79 10.71 -12.25
N GLN A 236 -23.86 10.65 -11.30
CA GLN A 236 -24.01 11.35 -10.03
C GLN A 236 -23.69 12.83 -10.30
N GLY A 237 -24.66 13.55 -10.86
CA GLY A 237 -24.46 14.97 -11.20
C GLY A 237 -25.68 15.74 -11.71
N GLY A 238 -26.86 15.11 -11.85
CA GLY A 238 -28.10 15.81 -12.17
C GLY A 238 -28.92 16.05 -10.91
N GLY A 239 -29.05 17.30 -10.47
CA GLY A 239 -29.88 17.66 -9.32
C GLY A 239 -31.34 17.17 -9.45
N PRO A 240 -32.08 16.97 -8.34
CA PRO A 240 -33.39 16.28 -8.37
C PRO A 240 -34.54 17.01 -9.08
N PHE A 241 -34.30 18.16 -9.73
CA PHE A 241 -35.36 19.10 -10.10
C PHE A 241 -35.45 19.47 -11.59
N MET A 242 -34.68 18.84 -12.49
CA MET A 242 -34.87 19.03 -13.93
C MET A 242 -35.14 17.72 -14.66
N GLY A 243 -36.44 17.49 -14.94
CA GLY A 243 -36.94 16.74 -16.09
C GLY A 243 -36.19 15.46 -16.47
N ARG A 244 -36.29 14.44 -15.60
CA ARG A 244 -35.71 13.11 -15.82
C ARG A 244 -36.26 12.38 -17.06
N ASP A 245 -37.39 12.84 -17.60
CA ASP A 245 -38.12 12.19 -18.69
C ASP A 245 -37.97 12.86 -20.07
N PHE A 246 -37.31 14.03 -20.18
CA PHE A 246 -37.23 14.76 -21.47
C PHE A 246 -35.84 14.80 -22.11
N MET A 247 -34.78 14.47 -21.37
CA MET A 247 -33.43 14.30 -21.89
C MET A 247 -32.93 12.92 -21.48
N GLY A 248 -32.91 11.97 -22.41
CA GLY A 248 -32.50 10.57 -22.24
C GLY A 248 -31.03 10.39 -21.82
N GLY A 249 -30.66 10.88 -20.65
CA GLY A 249 -29.33 10.87 -20.06
C GLY A 249 -29.12 9.77 -19.02
N GLY A 250 -29.81 8.64 -19.14
CA GLY A 250 -29.34 7.41 -18.54
C GLY A 250 -28.22 6.85 -19.41
N SER A 251 -27.05 6.55 -18.85
CA SER A 251 -26.02 5.81 -19.60
C SER A 251 -26.66 4.61 -20.29
N PRO A 252 -26.39 4.37 -21.59
CA PRO A 252 -27.01 3.28 -22.32
C PRO A 252 -26.88 1.98 -21.52
N PRO A 253 -27.95 1.18 -21.40
CA PRO A 253 -27.86 -0.10 -20.70
C PRO A 253 -26.75 -0.92 -21.35
N VAL A 254 -25.75 -1.28 -20.54
CA VAL A 254 -24.61 -2.09 -20.98
C VAL A 254 -25.14 -3.39 -21.56
N SER A 255 -24.80 -3.68 -22.82
CA SER A 255 -25.26 -4.90 -23.49
C SER A 255 -24.79 -6.15 -22.75
N GLN A 256 -25.57 -7.23 -22.77
CA GLN A 256 -25.19 -8.49 -22.11
C GLN A 256 -23.84 -9.01 -22.62
N ALA A 257 -23.59 -8.89 -23.93
CA ALA A 257 -22.31 -9.25 -24.53
C ALA A 257 -21.14 -8.44 -23.97
N LEU A 258 -21.34 -7.16 -23.65
CA LEU A 258 -20.31 -6.33 -23.03
C LEU A 258 -20.09 -6.71 -21.55
N LYS A 259 -21.16 -7.02 -20.80
CA LYS A 259 -21.03 -7.51 -19.42
C LYS A 259 -20.21 -8.80 -19.36
N GLN A 260 -20.51 -9.77 -20.22
CA GLN A 260 -19.73 -11.01 -20.31
C GLN A 260 -18.25 -10.77 -20.61
N LYS A 261 -17.94 -9.81 -21.49
CA LYS A 261 -16.55 -9.41 -21.78
C LYS A 261 -15.87 -8.81 -20.56
N VAL A 262 -16.56 -7.92 -19.83
CA VAL A 262 -16.03 -7.34 -18.58
C VAL A 262 -15.76 -8.42 -17.55
N ASP A 263 -16.70 -9.34 -17.32
CA ASP A 263 -16.55 -10.43 -16.35
C ASP A 263 -15.38 -11.37 -16.70
N THR A 264 -15.25 -11.70 -17.99
CA THR A 264 -14.14 -12.52 -18.50
C THR A 264 -12.80 -11.84 -18.26
N GLU A 265 -12.74 -10.52 -18.49
CA GLU A 265 -11.52 -9.76 -18.34
C GLU A 265 -11.14 -9.56 -16.87
N VAL A 266 -12.10 -9.28 -16.00
CA VAL A 266 -11.89 -9.22 -14.55
C VAL A 266 -11.33 -10.55 -14.05
N LYS A 267 -11.92 -11.67 -14.47
CA LYS A 267 -11.43 -13.01 -14.12
C LYS A 267 -10.00 -13.24 -14.61
N ARG A 268 -9.67 -12.82 -15.83
CA ARG A 268 -8.31 -12.94 -16.40
C ARG A 268 -7.30 -12.17 -15.55
N ILE A 269 -7.55 -10.90 -15.25
CA ILE A 269 -6.63 -10.05 -14.47
C ILE A 269 -6.42 -10.64 -13.07
N VAL A 270 -7.49 -11.04 -12.38
CA VAL A 270 -7.38 -11.66 -11.05
C VAL A 270 -6.56 -12.95 -11.10
N GLN A 271 -6.78 -13.81 -12.10
CA GLN A 271 -6.03 -15.06 -12.24
C GLN A 271 -4.54 -14.82 -12.52
N GLU A 272 -4.20 -13.81 -13.31
CA GLU A 272 -2.81 -13.42 -13.57
C GLU A 272 -2.10 -12.98 -12.28
N GLN A 273 -2.74 -12.12 -11.48
CA GLN A 273 -2.18 -11.68 -10.22
C GLN A 273 -2.09 -12.81 -9.18
N TYR A 274 -3.06 -13.73 -9.18
CA TYR A 274 -3.00 -14.94 -8.36
C TYR A 274 -1.80 -15.82 -8.73
N ASN A 275 -1.61 -16.11 -10.03
CA ASN A 275 -0.50 -16.93 -10.50
C ASN A 275 0.86 -16.27 -10.21
N ARG A 276 0.95 -14.96 -10.41
CA ARG A 276 2.14 -14.16 -10.10
C ARG A 276 2.48 -14.21 -8.61
N GLY A 277 1.50 -14.00 -7.75
CA GLY A 277 1.69 -14.06 -6.30
C GLY A 277 2.10 -15.46 -5.84
N MET A 278 1.49 -16.52 -6.39
CA MET A 278 1.84 -17.91 -6.11
C MET A 278 3.31 -18.20 -6.45
N GLN A 279 3.76 -17.76 -7.62
CA GLN A 279 5.16 -17.92 -8.05
C GLN A 279 6.12 -17.19 -7.12
N LEU A 280 5.82 -15.93 -6.77
CA LEU A 280 6.67 -15.11 -5.90
C LEU A 280 6.78 -15.70 -4.48
N LEU A 281 5.66 -16.11 -3.88
CA LEU A 281 5.67 -16.70 -2.53
C LEU A 281 6.31 -18.09 -2.51
N THR A 282 6.12 -18.91 -3.56
CA THR A 282 6.74 -20.23 -3.64
C THR A 282 8.26 -20.11 -3.81
N ALA A 283 8.74 -19.20 -4.66
CA ALA A 283 10.16 -18.93 -4.84
C ALA A 283 10.81 -18.38 -3.55
N ASN A 284 10.06 -17.61 -2.76
CA ASN A 284 10.54 -17.00 -1.52
C ASN A 284 9.99 -17.69 -0.27
N ARG A 285 9.75 -19.01 -0.35
CA ARG A 285 9.17 -19.79 0.76
C ARG A 285 9.96 -19.68 2.06
N PHE A 286 11.29 -19.63 1.97
CA PHE A 286 12.16 -19.48 3.12
C PHE A 286 11.92 -18.15 3.87
N LEU A 287 11.70 -17.05 3.14
CA LEU A 287 11.38 -15.75 3.74
C LEU A 287 10.00 -15.78 4.40
N LEU A 288 9.01 -16.36 3.73
CA LEU A 288 7.65 -16.53 4.27
C LEU A 288 7.66 -17.32 5.59
N ASP A 289 8.31 -18.48 5.61
CA ASP A 289 8.37 -19.35 6.80
C ASP A 289 9.13 -18.67 7.95
N THR A 290 10.22 -17.97 7.65
CA THR A 290 11.01 -17.25 8.67
C THR A 290 10.21 -16.10 9.27
N LEU A 291 9.53 -15.31 8.43
CA LEU A 291 8.70 -14.20 8.89
C LEU A 291 7.51 -14.70 9.73
N ALA A 292 6.83 -15.76 9.28
CA ALA A 292 5.71 -16.35 10.01
C ALA A 292 6.15 -16.86 11.40
N LYS A 293 7.29 -17.54 11.50
CA LYS A 293 7.85 -17.97 12.80
C LYS A 293 8.14 -16.78 13.72
N LYS A 294 8.77 -15.73 13.19
CA LYS A 294 9.04 -14.52 13.95
C LYS A 294 7.76 -13.84 14.44
N LEU A 295 6.71 -13.81 13.62
CA LEU A 295 5.39 -13.30 14.01
C LEU A 295 4.74 -14.15 15.11
N ILE A 296 4.91 -15.47 15.10
CA ILE A 296 4.37 -16.34 16.15
C ILE A 296 5.05 -16.07 17.50
N GLU A 297 6.37 -15.82 17.48
CA GLU A 297 7.18 -15.52 18.67
C GLU A 297 6.95 -14.12 19.23
N GLN A 298 6.93 -13.09 18.36
CA GLN A 298 6.93 -11.68 18.77
C GLN A 298 5.56 -11.00 18.65
N GLU A 299 4.61 -11.62 17.96
CA GLU A 299 3.25 -11.14 17.64
C GLU A 299 3.17 -9.88 16.77
N LYS A 300 4.20 -9.04 16.80
CA LYS A 300 4.34 -7.78 16.08
C LYS A 300 5.74 -7.73 15.48
N VAL A 301 5.83 -7.35 14.21
CA VAL A 301 7.09 -7.13 13.50
C VAL A 301 7.01 -5.78 12.79
N SER A 302 8.04 -4.96 12.92
CA SER A 302 8.11 -3.65 12.24
C SER A 302 8.58 -3.80 10.78
N GLY A 303 8.29 -2.79 9.96
CA GLY A 303 8.80 -2.71 8.59
C GLY A 303 10.33 -2.79 8.52
N ASP A 304 11.03 -2.10 9.42
CA ASP A 304 12.49 -2.12 9.48
C ASP A 304 13.06 -3.51 9.78
N GLU A 305 12.38 -4.26 10.65
CA GLU A 305 12.75 -5.63 10.96
C GLU A 305 12.48 -6.59 9.80
N LEU A 306 11.38 -6.39 9.06
CA LEU A 306 11.13 -7.12 7.82
C LEU A 306 12.25 -6.86 6.81
N MET A 307 12.67 -5.60 6.65
CA MET A 307 13.75 -5.24 5.74
C MET A 307 15.08 -5.87 6.13
N LYS A 308 15.42 -5.92 7.43
CA LYS A 308 16.59 -6.65 7.92
C LYS A 308 16.51 -8.12 7.57
N LEU A 309 15.35 -8.75 7.78
CA LEU A 309 15.14 -10.16 7.46
C LEU A 309 15.30 -10.46 5.97
N ILE A 310 14.80 -9.57 5.10
CA ILE A 310 14.98 -9.68 3.65
C ILE A 310 16.46 -9.59 3.28
N ASN A 311 17.19 -8.63 3.84
CA ASN A 311 18.62 -8.44 3.58
C ASN A 311 19.46 -9.65 4.06
N GLU A 312 19.15 -10.20 5.23
CA GLU A 312 19.79 -11.41 5.75
C GLU A 312 19.52 -12.62 4.85
N THR A 313 18.28 -12.75 4.37
CA THR A 313 17.89 -13.83 3.44
C THR A 313 18.61 -13.70 2.10
N ALA A 314 18.75 -12.47 1.60
CA ALA A 314 19.51 -12.17 0.40
C ALA A 314 21.01 -12.48 0.58
N ALA A 315 21.59 -12.12 1.72
CA ALA A 315 23.00 -12.42 2.05
C ALA A 315 23.27 -13.93 2.12
N GLN A 316 22.29 -14.73 2.53
CA GLN A 316 22.38 -16.20 2.54
C GLN A 316 22.24 -16.83 1.15
N GLY A 317 22.01 -16.04 0.09
CA GLY A 317 21.76 -16.55 -1.27
C GLY A 317 20.46 -17.35 -1.40
N LYS A 318 19.56 -17.23 -0.42
CA LYS A 318 18.27 -17.94 -0.36
C LYS A 318 17.09 -17.09 -0.87
N LEU A 319 17.38 -15.85 -1.25
CA LEU A 319 16.44 -15.02 -2.00
C LEU A 319 16.64 -15.36 -3.47
N GLU A 320 15.72 -16.10 -4.07
CA GLU A 320 15.79 -16.33 -5.52
C GLU A 320 15.67 -14.97 -6.24
N SER A 321 16.56 -14.75 -7.21
CA SER A 321 16.74 -13.51 -7.97
C SER A 321 15.60 -13.19 -8.94
N LEU A 322 14.36 -13.48 -8.55
CA LEU A 322 13.15 -12.89 -9.14
C LEU A 322 12.71 -11.61 -8.41
N ALA A 323 13.42 -11.22 -7.33
CA ALA A 323 13.17 -10.01 -6.55
C ALA A 323 13.85 -8.72 -7.08
N VAL A 324 14.34 -8.69 -8.33
CA VAL A 324 14.96 -7.47 -8.92
C VAL A 324 14.38 -7.09 -10.30
N ALA A 325 13.37 -7.80 -10.82
CA ALA A 325 12.73 -7.41 -12.07
C ALA A 325 11.27 -7.86 -12.13
N GLY A 326 10.40 -7.18 -11.37
CA GLY A 326 8.96 -7.27 -11.58
C GLY A 326 8.49 -6.66 -12.92
N TYR A 327 9.40 -6.06 -13.71
CA TYR A 327 9.03 -5.21 -14.84
C TYR A 327 10.05 -5.20 -16.00
N VAL A 328 10.35 -6.34 -16.62
CA VAL A 328 10.79 -6.23 -18.03
C VAL A 328 9.88 -7.13 -18.83
N GLY A 329 8.96 -6.52 -19.57
CA GLY A 329 8.08 -7.17 -20.53
C GLY A 329 8.86 -7.78 -21.70
N GLU A 330 9.81 -8.65 -21.42
CA GLU A 330 10.58 -9.41 -22.40
C GLU A 330 10.14 -10.87 -22.31
N ARG A 331 9.31 -11.27 -23.27
CA ARG A 331 9.27 -12.66 -23.69
C ARG A 331 10.68 -13.02 -24.15
N SER A 332 11.26 -14.04 -23.52
CA SER A 332 12.45 -14.79 -23.93
C SER A 332 13.82 -14.11 -23.82
N ASN A 333 14.77 -14.90 -23.27
CA ASN A 333 16.22 -14.77 -23.25
C ASN A 333 16.90 -13.85 -22.21
N LEU A 334 17.48 -14.53 -21.22
CA LEU A 334 18.67 -14.21 -20.45
C LEU A 334 19.59 -13.16 -21.10
N GLN A 335 19.52 -11.92 -20.61
CA GLN A 335 20.69 -11.08 -20.30
C GLN A 335 20.22 -9.83 -19.53
N ALA A 336 20.28 -9.91 -18.19
CA ALA A 336 19.93 -8.80 -17.31
C ALA A 336 20.79 -7.56 -17.59
N LYS A 337 20.18 -6.47 -18.08
CA LYS A 337 20.81 -5.15 -18.07
C LYS A 337 20.94 -4.68 -16.62
N LYS A 338 22.17 -4.35 -16.24
CA LYS A 338 22.61 -4.00 -14.87
C LYS A 338 21.88 -2.77 -14.33
N THR A 339 20.93 -2.98 -13.43
CA THR A 339 20.54 -1.97 -12.42
C THR A 339 20.13 -2.67 -11.14
N ALA A 340 21.07 -2.77 -10.20
CA ALA A 340 20.88 -2.77 -8.73
C ALA A 340 22.12 -3.42 -8.09
N CYS A 341 22.94 -2.65 -7.38
CA CYS A 341 23.96 -3.22 -6.52
C CYS A 341 23.39 -3.33 -5.10
N LEU A 342 23.32 -4.55 -4.58
CA LEU A 342 22.94 -4.85 -3.19
C LEU A 342 24.13 -4.56 -2.26
N HIS A 343 23.90 -3.82 -1.17
CA HIS A 343 24.91 -3.59 -0.13
C HIS A 343 24.37 -4.03 1.24
N PRO A 344 25.08 -4.95 1.95
CA PRO A 344 24.62 -5.53 3.22
C PRO A 344 24.67 -4.56 4.41
N ASP A 345 25.43 -3.47 4.34
CA ASP A 345 25.70 -2.59 5.49
C ASP A 345 25.00 -1.21 5.41
N LYS A 346 24.04 -1.02 4.50
CA LYS A 346 23.35 0.26 4.31
C LYS A 346 21.85 0.08 4.07
N PRO A 347 21.00 1.07 4.41
CA PRO A 347 19.63 1.10 3.93
C PRO A 347 19.67 1.12 2.40
N MET A 348 19.09 0.09 1.77
CA MET A 348 19.04 0.02 0.32
C MET A 348 18.18 1.17 -0.21
N MET A 349 18.74 1.94 -1.15
CA MET A 349 18.14 2.63 -2.31
C MET A 349 19.06 3.80 -2.70
N PHE A 350 19.91 3.60 -3.72
CA PHE A 350 20.52 4.70 -4.47
C PHE A 350 20.22 4.48 -5.95
N ALA A 351 19.71 5.52 -6.63
CA ALA A 351 19.75 5.53 -8.09
C ALA A 351 21.21 5.44 -8.54
N CYS A 352 21.49 4.78 -9.65
CA CYS A 352 22.87 4.57 -10.12
C CYS A 352 23.67 5.88 -10.29
N ALA A 353 22.98 7.02 -10.48
CA ALA A 353 23.55 8.35 -10.57
C ALA A 353 24.13 8.90 -9.25
N ASP A 354 23.62 8.41 -8.12
CA ASP A 354 23.90 8.89 -6.76
C ASP A 354 24.88 7.98 -6.01
N CYS A 355 25.37 6.91 -6.66
CA CYS A 355 26.36 6.01 -6.08
C CYS A 355 27.72 6.71 -5.94
N PRO A 356 28.33 6.77 -4.74
CA PRO A 356 29.62 7.43 -4.51
C PRO A 356 30.81 6.74 -5.19
N ARG A 357 30.65 5.52 -5.73
CA ARG A 357 31.69 4.75 -6.45
C ARG A 357 31.71 5.01 -7.96
N ARG A 358 31.46 6.25 -8.42
CA ARG A 358 31.56 6.60 -9.85
C ARG A 358 32.87 6.07 -10.46
N GLY A 359 32.75 5.02 -11.30
CA GLY A 359 33.84 4.49 -12.11
C GLY A 359 34.69 3.33 -11.53
N GLY A 360 34.41 2.80 -10.34
CA GLY A 360 35.16 1.66 -9.79
C GLY A 360 34.55 0.29 -10.12
N LYS A 361 35.29 -0.61 -10.79
CA LYS A 361 34.86 -1.99 -11.03
C LYS A 361 34.50 -2.67 -9.70
N CYS A 362 33.24 -3.10 -9.53
CA CYS A 362 32.86 -4.03 -8.46
C CYS A 362 33.53 -5.39 -8.72
N SER A 363 34.63 -5.67 -8.03
CA SER A 363 35.21 -7.01 -7.94
C SER A 363 34.36 -7.85 -6.98
N PHE A 364 33.44 -8.65 -7.53
CA PHE A 364 32.84 -9.75 -6.78
C PHE A 364 33.87 -10.88 -6.76
N ALA A 365 34.57 -11.03 -5.64
CA ALA A 365 35.43 -12.16 -5.39
C ALA A 365 34.54 -13.35 -4.98
N GLY A 366 34.25 -14.20 -5.96
CA GLY A 366 33.49 -15.44 -5.80
C GLY A 366 33.81 -16.36 -6.97
N SER A 367 34.92 -17.06 -6.82
CA SER A 367 35.54 -18.05 -7.73
C SER A 367 34.60 -18.86 -8.62
N ARG A 368 34.85 -18.83 -9.93
CA ARG A 368 34.93 -20.01 -10.81
C ARG A 368 35.89 -19.72 -11.96
N GLU A 369 36.97 -20.49 -12.01
CA GLU A 369 37.96 -20.55 -13.09
C GLU A 369 37.32 -21.08 -14.38
N GLY A 370 37.82 -20.60 -15.54
CA GLY A 370 37.47 -21.18 -16.84
C GLY A 370 37.57 -20.20 -18.01
N SER A 371 38.81 -19.94 -18.43
CA SER A 371 39.30 -19.70 -19.82
C SER A 371 38.46 -18.92 -20.85
N ASP A 372 39.11 -17.85 -21.33
CA ASP A 372 39.28 -17.44 -22.72
C ASP A 372 38.48 -16.25 -23.31
N ASP A 373 39.31 -15.37 -23.91
CA ASP A 373 39.10 -14.38 -24.95
C ASP A 373 38.54 -12.98 -24.64
N LEU A 374 39.50 -12.14 -24.26
CA LEU A 374 39.71 -10.76 -24.72
C LEU A 374 39.12 -10.45 -26.12
N VAL A 375 38.23 -9.45 -26.21
CA VAL A 375 38.38 -8.35 -27.19
C VAL A 375 37.84 -7.06 -26.57
N ALA A 376 38.72 -6.06 -26.48
CA ALA A 376 38.42 -4.68 -26.14
C ALA A 376 37.77 -3.96 -27.34
N ALA A 377 36.75 -3.13 -27.10
CA ALA A 377 36.35 -2.07 -28.03
C ALA A 377 35.92 -0.80 -27.28
N ALA A 378 36.41 0.32 -27.81
CA ALA A 378 36.55 1.66 -27.25
C ALA A 378 35.23 2.46 -27.08
N PRO A 379 35.25 3.64 -26.40
CA PRO A 379 34.06 4.37 -26.00
C PRO A 379 33.56 5.31 -27.10
N VAL A 380 32.24 5.37 -27.32
CA VAL A 380 31.64 6.41 -28.17
C VAL A 380 30.91 7.43 -27.30
N SER A 381 31.26 8.68 -27.59
CA SER A 381 31.01 9.94 -26.89
C SER A 381 29.54 10.33 -26.70
N ARG A 382 29.29 11.00 -25.56
CA ARG A 382 28.17 11.91 -25.30
C ARG A 382 27.93 12.89 -26.46
N ARG A 383 26.65 13.15 -26.78
CA ARG A 383 26.15 14.49 -27.15
C ARG A 383 24.79 14.75 -26.48
N ARG A 384 24.58 16.05 -26.28
CA ARG A 384 23.67 16.77 -25.39
C ARG A 384 22.23 16.31 -25.33
#